data_AF-A0A3M6V8S8-F1
#
_entry.id   AF-A0A3M6V8S8-F1
#
_cell.length_a   1.000
_cell.length_b   1.000
_cell.length_c   1.000
_cell.angle_alpha   90.00
_cell.angle_beta   90.00
_cell.angle_gamma   90.00
#
_symmetry.space_group_name_H-M   'P 1'
#
loop_
_entity.id
_entity.type
_entity.pdbx_description
1 polymer ?
#
loop_
_entity_poly.entity_id
_entity_poly.type
_entity_poly.pdbx_seq_one_letter_code
_entity_poly.pdbx_strand_id
1 'polypeptide(L)'
;MPHTRRIFAWGSQLFMCGSAGLTLTLTASALSYLDIHKAGRSESIRSHHQSPRKPMMFVRDADDFARKWKKFSTDRLDTLVVIADFDYTLTPAYKKTSDDQALSTHRILMESEAMGPQAETIARKIFEKYYPIEQSATLTRKEKLPFMIQWWTETHELIVKHGVLKKAVCKAVEESDITFREGFMEIFELLARENVPVLIFSAGLYDVIHAVLNKEYAKTIAKMPPKNVHVISNMMRFDETTRLWALMERYDQSVSW
;
A
#
# COMPACT_ATOMS: atom_id res chain seq x y z
N MET A 1 52.96 -28.65 15.24
CA MET A 1 54.29 -28.41 15.88
C MET A 1 55.26 -29.47 15.38
N PRO A 2 56.59 -29.27 15.39
CA PRO A 2 57.37 -28.14 15.94
C PRO A 2 58.06 -27.26 14.85
N HIS A 3 58.12 -25.94 15.07
CA HIS A 3 59.30 -25.10 15.36
C HIS A 3 60.21 -24.68 14.17
N THR A 4 60.11 -23.44 13.65
CA THR A 4 60.61 -22.12 14.12
C THR A 4 62.08 -21.82 13.77
N ARG A 5 62.32 -20.76 12.98
CA ARG A 5 63.29 -19.68 13.30
C ARG A 5 63.02 -18.39 12.50
N ARG A 6 63.18 -17.23 13.18
CA ARG A 6 63.24 -15.85 12.66
C ARG A 6 64.70 -15.57 12.17
N ILE A 7 65.20 -14.38 11.78
CA ILE A 7 64.78 -12.96 11.96
C ILE A 7 65.33 -12.12 10.79
N PHE A 8 64.58 -11.08 10.37
CA PHE A 8 64.97 -9.67 10.08
C PHE A 8 64.20 -9.13 8.84
N ALA A 9 64.41 -7.89 8.37
CA ALA A 9 64.23 -6.52 8.91
C ALA A 9 64.76 -5.52 7.85
N TRP A 10 64.55 -4.20 8.05
CA TRP A 10 64.80 -3.07 7.12
C TRP A 10 63.75 -2.94 5.98
N GLY A 11 63.21 -1.75 5.64
CA GLY A 11 63.19 -0.45 6.33
C GLY A 11 63.11 0.77 5.39
N SER A 12 62.18 1.72 5.65
CA SER A 12 62.10 3.10 5.07
C SER A 12 61.74 3.20 3.57
N GLN A 13 61.21 4.29 2.98
CA GLN A 13 60.71 5.62 3.40
C GLN A 13 59.33 5.85 2.70
N LEU A 14 58.31 6.53 3.22
CA LEU A 14 58.19 7.94 3.66
C LEU A 14 58.30 8.99 2.53
N PHE A 15 57.17 9.53 2.07
CA PHE A 15 57.04 10.94 1.69
C PHE A 15 55.62 11.47 1.97
N MET A 16 55.55 12.73 2.39
CA MET A 16 54.37 13.45 2.89
C MET A 16 54.32 14.85 2.25
N CYS A 17 53.21 15.58 2.49
CA CYS A 17 52.87 16.91 1.93
C CYS A 17 52.48 16.94 0.44
N GLY A 18 51.59 17.83 -0.01
CA GLY A 18 51.02 19.01 0.67
C GLY A 18 49.53 19.27 0.40
N SER A 19 49.04 20.39 0.95
CA SER A 19 47.63 20.68 1.25
C SER A 19 46.94 21.67 0.30
N ALA A 20 45.68 21.37 -0.07
CA ALA A 20 44.57 22.31 -0.31
C ALA A 20 43.26 21.49 -0.36
N GLY A 21 42.10 21.88 0.16
CA GLY A 21 41.69 23.20 0.63
C GLY A 21 40.57 23.79 -0.25
N LEU A 22 39.41 23.12 -0.38
CA LEU A 22 38.26 23.67 -1.11
C LEU A 22 36.89 23.10 -0.65
N THR A 23 36.35 23.79 0.37
CA THR A 23 34.96 24.26 0.53
C THR A 23 33.79 23.54 -0.16
N LEU A 24 32.81 23.12 0.65
CA LEU A 24 31.44 22.79 0.21
C LEU A 24 30.74 23.99 -0.46
N THR A 25 30.15 23.79 -1.64
CA THR A 25 29.15 24.70 -2.22
C THR A 25 27.89 23.93 -2.62
N LEU A 26 26.91 23.88 -1.70
CA LEU A 26 25.53 23.52 -2.02
C LEU A 26 24.88 24.66 -2.80
N THR A 27 24.84 24.55 -4.13
CA THR A 27 24.08 25.49 -4.97
C THR A 27 22.60 25.15 -4.96
N ALA A 28 21.88 25.63 -3.95
CA ALA A 28 20.44 25.81 -4.09
C ALA A 28 20.16 26.85 -5.19
N SER A 29 19.22 26.59 -6.09
CA SER A 29 18.91 27.53 -7.17
C SER A 29 17.42 27.60 -7.47
N ALA A 30 16.88 28.79 -7.24
CA ALA A 30 15.67 29.38 -7.79
C ALA A 30 14.33 28.64 -7.56
N LEU A 31 13.64 29.08 -6.51
CA LEU A 31 12.20 29.29 -6.55
C LEU A 31 11.83 30.09 -7.81
N SER A 32 10.88 29.60 -8.62
CA SER A 32 10.19 30.40 -9.63
C SER A 32 8.82 30.82 -9.11
N TYR A 33 8.54 32.11 -9.26
CA TYR A 33 7.46 32.84 -8.61
C TYR A 33 6.10 32.60 -9.30
N LEU A 34 5.01 32.89 -8.60
CA LEU A 34 3.66 32.91 -9.17
C LEU A 34 3.55 34.00 -10.25
N ASP A 35 2.93 33.66 -11.37
CA ASP A 35 2.28 34.64 -12.25
C ASP A 35 0.79 34.28 -12.38
N ILE A 36 -0.07 35.12 -11.80
CA ILE A 36 -1.52 35.01 -11.88
C ILE A 36 -1.98 36.08 -12.86
N HIS A 37 -2.59 35.69 -14.00
CA HIS A 37 -3.85 36.31 -14.44
C HIS A 37 -4.52 35.65 -15.65
N LYS A 38 -5.86 35.80 -15.65
CA LYS A 38 -6.83 35.71 -16.76
C LYS A 38 -7.17 34.32 -17.32
N ALA A 39 -8.25 33.78 -16.77
CA ALA A 39 -9.12 32.85 -17.47
C ALA A 39 -9.77 33.52 -18.70
N GLY A 40 -9.81 32.79 -19.82
CA GLY A 40 -10.59 33.09 -21.01
C GLY A 40 -11.18 31.79 -21.54
N ARG A 41 -12.51 31.74 -21.74
CA ARG A 41 -13.25 30.52 -22.07
C ARG A 41 -13.38 30.37 -23.58
N SER A 42 -12.98 29.21 -24.13
CA SER A 42 -13.33 28.77 -25.48
C SER A 42 -13.24 27.24 -25.56
N GLU A 43 -14.14 26.62 -26.32
CA GLU A 43 -14.39 25.18 -26.31
C GLU A 43 -13.51 24.42 -27.33
N SER A 44 -13.17 23.15 -27.02
CA SER A 44 -13.18 22.10 -28.05
C SER A 44 -13.29 20.72 -27.42
N ILE A 45 -14.15 19.88 -27.98
CA ILE A 45 -14.24 18.45 -27.67
C ILE A 45 -12.93 17.80 -28.12
N ARG A 46 -12.18 17.19 -27.19
CA ARG A 46 -10.98 16.41 -27.49
C ARG A 46 -10.97 15.13 -26.67
N SER A 47 -10.62 14.02 -27.32
CA SER A 47 -10.53 12.69 -26.72
C SER A 47 -9.61 12.70 -25.49
N HIS A 48 -10.13 12.24 -24.35
CA HIS A 48 -9.37 12.15 -23.10
C HIS A 48 -8.41 10.95 -23.10
N HIS A 49 -7.32 11.05 -23.85
CA HIS A 49 -6.05 10.54 -23.35
C HIS A 49 -5.48 11.60 -22.40
N GLN A 50 -5.76 11.44 -21.10
CA GLN A 50 -5.14 12.27 -20.07
C GLN A 50 -3.64 11.95 -20.05
N SER A 51 -2.79 12.93 -20.35
CA SER A 51 -1.35 12.84 -20.02
C SER A 51 -1.19 12.53 -18.53
N PRO A 52 -0.16 11.75 -18.12
CA PRO A 52 0.05 11.41 -16.72
C PRO A 52 0.10 12.68 -15.86
N ARG A 53 -0.86 12.80 -14.93
CA ARG A 53 -0.99 13.99 -14.07
C ARG A 53 0.30 14.13 -13.27
N LYS A 54 0.94 15.30 -13.35
CA LYS A 54 2.19 15.61 -12.62
C LYS A 54 2.02 15.26 -11.13
N PRO A 55 3.01 14.61 -10.46
CA PRO A 55 2.92 14.32 -9.03
C PRO A 55 2.60 15.57 -8.22
N MET A 56 1.48 15.54 -7.50
CA MET A 56 1.04 16.64 -6.63
C MET A 56 1.39 16.29 -5.19
N MET A 57 2.29 17.06 -4.59
CA MET A 57 2.65 16.94 -3.18
C MET A 57 2.21 18.22 -2.44
N PHE A 58 1.30 18.08 -1.49
CA PHE A 58 0.85 19.17 -0.63
C PHE A 58 1.45 18.98 0.77
N VAL A 59 2.34 19.89 1.17
CA VAL A 59 3.00 19.85 2.49
C VAL A 59 2.44 20.99 3.33
N ARG A 60 1.73 20.67 4.42
CA ARG A 60 1.11 21.66 5.31
C ARG A 60 2.13 22.43 6.15
N ASP A 61 3.18 21.75 6.59
CA ASP A 61 4.24 22.28 7.44
C ASP A 61 5.59 21.82 6.86
N ALA A 62 6.28 22.73 6.19
CA ALA A 62 7.52 22.45 5.47
C ALA A 62 8.69 22.17 6.43
N ASP A 63 8.72 22.83 7.59
CA ASP A 63 9.78 22.65 8.58
C ASP A 63 9.64 21.32 9.30
N ASP A 64 8.42 20.91 9.66
CA ASP A 64 8.16 19.58 10.23
C ASP A 64 8.44 18.46 9.25
N PHE A 65 8.07 18.64 7.97
CA PHE A 65 8.46 17.72 6.91
C PHE A 65 9.99 17.62 6.78
N ALA A 66 10.71 18.74 6.73
CA ALA A 66 12.17 18.75 6.63
C ALA A 66 12.86 18.10 7.84
N ARG A 67 12.36 18.32 9.07
CA ARG A 67 12.84 17.65 10.29
C ARG A 67 12.66 16.13 10.21
N LYS A 68 11.48 15.66 9.81
CA LYS A 68 11.17 14.23 9.64
C LYS A 68 12.01 13.61 8.53
N TRP A 69 12.08 14.25 7.38
CA TRP A 69 12.91 13.81 6.24
C TRP A 69 14.37 13.66 6.65
N LYS A 70 14.93 14.67 7.34
CA LYS A 70 16.31 14.61 7.86
C LYS A 70 16.51 13.37 8.74
N LYS A 71 15.61 13.12 9.70
CA LYS A 71 15.66 11.92 10.56
C LYS A 71 15.64 10.62 9.74
N PHE A 72 14.71 10.45 8.82
CA PHE A 72 14.67 9.26 7.95
C PHE A 72 15.92 9.09 7.07
N SER A 73 16.59 10.17 6.69
CA SER A 73 17.81 10.13 5.87
C SER A 73 19.11 9.96 6.65
N THR A 74 19.10 10.13 7.98
CA THR A 74 20.29 9.98 8.85
C THR A 74 20.25 8.76 9.75
N ASP A 75 19.05 8.29 10.09
CA ASP A 75 18.88 7.15 10.98
C ASP A 75 19.10 5.82 10.25
N ARG A 76 19.29 4.75 11.01
CA ARG A 76 19.56 3.41 10.47
C ARG A 76 18.27 2.71 10.07
N LEU A 77 18.32 1.91 9.00
CA LEU A 77 17.18 1.13 8.50
C LEU A 77 16.68 0.07 9.48
N ASP A 78 17.52 -0.40 10.42
CA ASP A 78 17.10 -1.32 11.50
C ASP A 78 16.19 -0.66 12.56
N THR A 79 15.98 0.67 12.47
CA THR A 79 14.98 1.41 13.25
C THR A 79 13.71 1.77 12.46
N LEU A 80 13.67 1.41 11.16
CA LEU A 80 12.54 1.69 10.29
C LEU A 80 11.49 0.57 10.36
N VAL A 81 10.22 0.94 10.40
CA VAL A 81 9.07 0.05 10.16
C VAL A 81 8.14 0.77 9.19
N VAL A 82 7.65 0.05 8.19
CA VAL A 82 6.65 0.55 7.25
C VAL A 82 5.27 0.02 7.65
N ILE A 83 4.30 0.91 7.85
CA ILE A 83 2.90 0.54 8.03
C ILE A 83 2.11 1.21 6.90
N ALA A 84 1.36 0.42 6.15
CA ALA A 84 0.56 0.89 5.02
C ALA A 84 -0.85 0.29 5.06
N ASP A 85 -1.85 1.07 4.67
CA ASP A 85 -3.15 0.52 4.29
C ASP A 85 -3.07 -0.10 2.88
N PHE A 86 -4.05 -0.91 2.49
CA PHE A 86 -4.09 -1.61 1.21
C PHE A 86 -4.96 -0.89 0.17
N ASP A 87 -6.27 -0.82 0.43
CA ASP A 87 -7.26 -0.37 -0.54
C ASP A 87 -7.13 1.12 -0.84
N TYR A 88 -6.95 1.47 -2.11
CA TYR A 88 -6.68 2.82 -2.59
C TYR A 88 -5.37 3.44 -2.08
N THR A 89 -4.58 2.73 -1.26
CA THR A 89 -3.28 3.12 -0.75
C THR A 89 -2.15 2.43 -1.51
N LEU A 90 -2.05 1.10 -1.44
CA LEU A 90 -1.14 0.29 -2.27
C LEU A 90 -1.75 0.00 -3.65
N THR A 91 -3.07 -0.10 -3.73
CA THR A 91 -3.83 -0.11 -4.98
C THR A 91 -4.20 1.34 -5.40
N PRO A 92 -4.49 1.61 -6.68
CA PRO A 92 -4.90 2.95 -7.11
C PRO A 92 -6.35 3.24 -6.69
N ALA A 93 -6.69 4.52 -6.47
CA ALA A 93 -8.07 4.94 -6.17
C ALA A 93 -9.01 4.90 -7.39
N TYR A 94 -8.45 5.01 -8.60
CA TYR A 94 -9.15 5.08 -9.87
C TYR A 94 -8.54 4.12 -10.88
N LYS A 95 -9.31 3.70 -11.88
CA LYS A 95 -8.81 2.84 -12.96
C LYS A 95 -7.77 3.59 -13.81
N LYS A 96 -6.87 2.86 -14.47
CA LYS A 96 -5.86 3.45 -15.37
C LYS A 96 -6.45 3.86 -16.73
N THR A 97 -7.59 3.31 -17.09
CA THR A 97 -8.23 3.42 -18.42
C THR A 97 -9.48 4.29 -18.45
N SER A 98 -10.01 4.69 -17.30
CA SER A 98 -11.19 5.54 -17.14
C SER A 98 -11.11 6.32 -15.81
N ASP A 99 -11.91 7.38 -15.67
CA ASP A 99 -12.04 8.12 -14.40
C ASP A 99 -12.93 7.36 -13.36
N ASP A 100 -13.25 6.09 -13.60
CA ASP A 100 -14.03 5.25 -12.67
C ASP A 100 -13.21 4.91 -11.42
N GLN A 101 -13.90 4.74 -10.29
CA GLN A 101 -13.27 4.24 -9.06
C GLN A 101 -12.75 2.81 -9.27
N ALA A 102 -11.54 2.54 -8.76
CA ALA A 102 -11.03 1.18 -8.70
C ALA A 102 -11.84 0.34 -7.70
N LEU A 103 -11.70 -0.98 -7.77
CA LEU A 103 -12.35 -1.88 -6.80
C LEU A 103 -11.51 -2.00 -5.53
N SER A 104 -12.16 -1.87 -4.37
CA SER A 104 -11.60 -2.32 -3.09
C SER A 104 -11.69 -3.84 -2.94
N THR A 105 -10.97 -4.40 -1.97
CA THR A 105 -11.03 -5.84 -1.64
C THR A 105 -12.46 -6.35 -1.40
N HIS A 106 -13.30 -5.58 -0.70
CA HIS A 106 -14.73 -5.91 -0.55
C HIS A 106 -15.49 -5.84 -1.86
N ARG A 107 -15.27 -4.82 -2.71
CA ARG A 107 -15.98 -4.68 -3.98
C ARG A 107 -15.64 -5.82 -4.96
N ILE A 108 -14.37 -6.24 -5.02
CA ILE A 108 -13.93 -7.41 -5.82
C ILE A 108 -14.77 -8.65 -5.48
N LEU A 109 -15.04 -8.89 -4.19
CA LEU A 109 -15.86 -10.04 -3.80
C LEU A 109 -17.35 -9.79 -4.02
N MET A 110 -17.88 -8.61 -3.65
CA MET A 110 -19.29 -8.25 -3.81
C MET A 110 -19.78 -8.30 -5.25
N GLU A 111 -18.95 -7.86 -6.20
CA GLU A 111 -19.28 -7.77 -7.63
C GLU A 111 -18.91 -9.06 -8.39
N SER A 112 -18.38 -10.08 -7.71
CA SER A 112 -18.04 -11.37 -8.32
C SER A 112 -19.23 -12.31 -8.48
N GLU A 113 -19.11 -13.25 -9.41
CA GLU A 113 -20.07 -14.36 -9.58
C GLU A 113 -20.32 -15.16 -8.29
N ALA A 114 -19.38 -15.14 -7.32
CA ALA A 114 -19.50 -15.84 -6.05
C ALA A 114 -20.66 -15.34 -5.16
N MET A 115 -21.08 -14.09 -5.36
CA MET A 115 -22.14 -13.42 -4.61
C MET A 115 -23.45 -13.39 -5.42
N GLY A 116 -23.36 -13.16 -6.73
CA GLY A 116 -24.49 -13.17 -7.66
C GLY A 116 -25.44 -11.95 -7.55
N PRO A 117 -26.38 -11.79 -8.50
CA PRO A 117 -27.11 -10.52 -8.68
C PRO A 117 -28.00 -10.09 -7.50
N GLN A 118 -28.48 -11.06 -6.70
CA GLN A 118 -29.27 -10.76 -5.52
C GLN A 118 -28.42 -10.13 -4.41
N ALA A 119 -27.20 -10.65 -4.20
CA ALA A 119 -26.27 -10.08 -3.24
C ALA A 119 -25.81 -8.68 -3.65
N GLU A 120 -25.47 -8.49 -4.92
CA GLU A 120 -25.09 -7.19 -5.50
C GLU A 120 -26.18 -6.13 -5.23
N THR A 121 -27.45 -6.49 -5.43
CA THR A 121 -28.58 -5.61 -5.16
C THR A 121 -28.70 -5.23 -3.67
N ILE A 122 -28.36 -6.13 -2.75
CA ILE A 122 -28.36 -5.86 -1.30
C ILE A 122 -27.13 -5.02 -0.91
N ALA A 123 -25.95 -5.39 -1.39
CA ALA A 123 -24.69 -4.69 -1.17
C ALA A 123 -24.76 -3.22 -1.64
N ARG A 124 -25.39 -2.98 -2.80
CA ARG A 124 -25.64 -1.62 -3.30
C ARG A 124 -26.56 -0.82 -2.39
N LYS A 125 -27.64 -1.40 -1.84
CA LYS A 125 -28.51 -0.72 -0.87
C LYS A 125 -27.79 -0.40 0.44
N ILE A 126 -26.92 -1.29 0.91
CA ILE A 126 -26.04 -1.07 2.07
C ILE A 126 -25.09 0.10 1.77
N PHE A 127 -24.43 0.11 0.62
CA PHE A 127 -23.54 1.19 0.19
C PHE A 127 -24.27 2.55 0.09
N GLU A 128 -25.40 2.59 -0.62
CA GLU A 128 -26.24 3.80 -0.80
C GLU A 128 -26.69 4.40 0.54
N LYS A 129 -26.90 3.57 1.57
CA LYS A 129 -27.26 3.98 2.95
C LYS A 129 -26.08 4.57 3.74
N TYR A 130 -24.90 3.95 3.68
CA TYR A 130 -23.79 4.26 4.59
C TYR A 130 -22.68 5.15 4.01
N TYR A 131 -22.41 5.07 2.72
CA TYR A 131 -21.35 5.86 2.08
C TYR A 131 -21.55 7.39 2.25
N PRO A 132 -22.78 7.96 2.14
CA PRO A 132 -22.99 9.38 2.44
C PRO A 132 -22.66 9.77 3.89
N ILE A 133 -22.79 8.84 4.85
CA ILE A 133 -22.48 9.06 6.26
C ILE A 133 -20.96 9.06 6.47
N GLU A 134 -20.25 8.11 5.84
CA GLU A 134 -18.78 8.08 5.82
C GLU A 134 -18.20 9.37 5.25
N GLN A 135 -18.71 9.83 4.12
CA GLN A 135 -18.22 11.02 3.41
C GLN A 135 -18.69 12.36 4.01
N SER A 136 -19.60 12.34 4.99
CA SER A 136 -20.17 13.56 5.58
C SER A 136 -19.11 14.49 6.18
N ALA A 137 -19.06 15.75 5.74
CA ALA A 137 -18.18 16.77 6.31
C ALA A 137 -18.70 17.35 7.65
N THR A 138 -19.95 17.07 8.03
CA THR A 138 -20.59 17.64 9.23
C THR A 138 -20.51 16.73 10.45
N LEU A 139 -20.51 15.41 10.25
CA LEU A 139 -20.45 14.43 11.34
C LEU A 139 -19.01 14.21 11.82
N THR A 140 -18.82 14.18 13.14
CA THR A 140 -17.55 13.81 13.75
C THR A 140 -17.27 12.31 13.59
N ARG A 141 -16.00 11.91 13.76
CA ARG A 141 -15.61 10.48 13.75
C ARG A 141 -16.39 9.65 14.79
N LYS A 142 -16.69 10.23 15.96
CA LYS A 142 -17.44 9.56 17.03
C LYS A 142 -18.90 9.29 16.64
N GLU A 143 -19.53 10.22 15.94
CA GLU A 143 -20.91 10.07 15.45
C GLU A 143 -21.00 9.10 14.28
N LYS A 144 -19.99 9.07 13.40
CA LYS A 144 -19.91 8.11 12.29
C LYS A 144 -19.65 6.67 12.74
N LEU A 145 -18.85 6.47 13.80
CA LEU A 145 -18.39 5.16 14.25
C LEU A 145 -19.50 4.08 14.36
N PRO A 146 -20.65 4.29 15.04
CA PRO A 146 -21.70 3.27 15.11
C PRO A 146 -22.27 2.89 13.74
N PHE A 147 -22.37 3.84 12.79
CA PHE A 147 -22.81 3.55 11.43
C PHE A 147 -21.77 2.75 10.64
N MET A 148 -20.47 3.00 10.85
CA MET A 148 -19.40 2.23 10.20
C MET A 148 -19.34 0.79 10.74
N ILE A 149 -19.55 0.61 12.05
CA ILE A 149 -19.70 -0.72 12.66
C ILE A 149 -20.89 -1.44 12.01
N GLN A 150 -22.07 -0.81 11.99
CA GLN A 150 -23.27 -1.44 11.40
C GLN A 150 -23.09 -1.74 9.89
N TRP A 151 -22.46 -0.86 9.13
CA TRP A 151 -22.15 -1.08 7.71
C TRP A 151 -21.30 -2.33 7.51
N TRP A 152 -20.16 -2.44 8.20
CA TRP A 152 -19.28 -3.58 8.03
C TRP A 152 -19.89 -4.87 8.60
N THR A 153 -20.69 -4.80 9.67
CA THR A 153 -21.50 -5.94 10.14
C THR A 153 -22.48 -6.43 9.06
N GLU A 154 -23.37 -5.56 8.54
CA GLU A 154 -24.34 -5.92 7.50
C GLU A 154 -23.65 -6.47 6.23
N THR A 155 -22.48 -5.91 5.87
CA THR A 155 -21.68 -6.35 4.72
C THR A 155 -21.06 -7.72 4.96
N HIS A 156 -20.45 -7.97 6.12
CA HIS A 156 -19.79 -9.25 6.43
C HIS A 156 -20.81 -10.38 6.61
N GLU A 157 -21.96 -10.11 7.24
CA GLU A 157 -23.09 -11.05 7.32
C GLU A 157 -23.59 -11.45 5.93
N LEU A 158 -23.66 -10.51 4.98
CA LEU A 158 -24.05 -10.79 3.60
C LEU A 158 -23.06 -11.75 2.90
N ILE A 159 -21.75 -11.55 3.08
CA ILE A 159 -20.71 -12.46 2.53
C ILE A 159 -20.86 -13.86 3.13
N VAL A 160 -20.95 -13.95 4.46
CA VAL A 160 -21.07 -15.23 5.18
C VAL A 160 -22.34 -15.98 4.78
N LYS A 161 -23.48 -15.29 4.66
CA LYS A 161 -24.76 -15.89 4.30
C LYS A 161 -24.76 -16.53 2.90
N HIS A 162 -24.04 -15.97 1.93
CA HIS A 162 -23.90 -16.59 0.61
C HIS A 162 -22.96 -17.81 0.66
N GLY A 163 -22.05 -17.85 1.64
CA GLY A 163 -21.14 -18.97 1.87
C GLY A 163 -20.16 -19.15 0.72
N VAL A 164 -19.49 -18.05 0.38
CA VAL A 164 -18.41 -17.95 -0.61
C VAL A 164 -17.42 -19.12 -0.42
N LEU A 165 -17.06 -19.79 -1.52
CA LEU A 165 -16.02 -20.82 -1.50
C LEU A 165 -14.63 -20.18 -1.57
N LYS A 166 -13.63 -20.74 -0.87
CA LYS A 166 -12.25 -20.22 -0.89
C LYS A 166 -11.67 -20.07 -2.31
N LYS A 167 -11.98 -21.01 -3.20
CA LYS A 167 -11.59 -20.96 -4.63
C LYS A 167 -12.22 -19.78 -5.39
N ALA A 168 -13.42 -19.35 -4.98
CA ALA A 168 -14.13 -18.26 -5.62
C ALA A 168 -13.52 -16.89 -5.27
N VAL A 169 -12.90 -16.74 -4.09
CA VAL A 169 -12.09 -15.55 -3.74
C VAL A 169 -10.90 -15.41 -4.71
N CYS A 170 -10.20 -16.51 -4.97
CA CYS A 170 -9.08 -16.51 -5.94
C CYS A 170 -9.57 -16.21 -7.36
N LYS A 171 -10.70 -16.80 -7.77
CA LYS A 171 -11.33 -16.53 -9.08
C LYS A 171 -11.71 -15.05 -9.24
N ALA A 172 -12.38 -14.47 -8.25
CA ALA A 172 -12.77 -13.05 -8.25
C ALA A 172 -11.57 -12.11 -8.39
N VAL A 173 -10.47 -12.40 -7.69
CA VAL A 173 -9.22 -11.63 -7.84
C VAL A 173 -8.59 -11.81 -9.22
N GLU A 174 -8.62 -13.01 -9.79
CA GLU A 174 -8.07 -13.27 -11.13
C GLU A 174 -8.86 -12.51 -12.22
N GLU A 175 -10.18 -12.51 -12.14
CA GLU A 175 -11.08 -11.84 -13.09
C GLU A 175 -11.14 -10.31 -12.89
N SER A 176 -10.81 -9.80 -11.69
CA SER A 176 -10.77 -8.36 -11.42
C SER A 176 -9.56 -7.65 -12.07
N ASP A 177 -9.75 -6.37 -12.38
CA ASP A 177 -8.73 -5.46 -12.92
C ASP A 177 -7.87 -4.78 -11.82
N ILE A 178 -7.88 -5.31 -10.60
CA ILE A 178 -7.04 -4.82 -9.51
C ILE A 178 -5.56 -4.91 -9.87
N THR A 179 -4.85 -3.82 -9.60
CA THR A 179 -3.40 -3.70 -9.78
C THR A 179 -2.82 -2.91 -8.61
N PHE A 180 -1.51 -3.05 -8.39
CA PHE A 180 -0.78 -2.15 -7.50
C PHE A 180 -0.45 -0.83 -8.21
N ARG A 181 -0.15 0.19 -7.40
CA ARG A 181 0.43 1.45 -7.87
C ARG A 181 1.84 1.21 -8.45
N GLU A 182 2.24 2.08 -9.36
CA GLU A 182 3.61 2.15 -9.87
C GLU A 182 4.62 2.33 -8.71
N GLY A 183 5.76 1.65 -8.77
CA GLY A 183 6.76 1.64 -7.69
C GLY A 183 6.51 0.61 -6.58
N PHE A 184 5.39 -0.13 -6.58
CA PHE A 184 5.07 -1.11 -5.54
C PHE A 184 6.09 -2.24 -5.47
N MET A 185 6.46 -2.85 -6.60
CA MET A 185 7.40 -3.97 -6.62
C MET A 185 8.78 -3.50 -6.18
N GLU A 186 9.22 -2.37 -6.71
CA GLU A 186 10.52 -1.76 -6.48
C GLU A 186 10.72 -1.39 -5.00
N ILE A 187 9.71 -0.79 -4.35
CA ILE A 187 9.81 -0.45 -2.93
C ILE A 187 9.70 -1.68 -2.02
N PHE A 188 8.85 -2.66 -2.35
CA PHE A 188 8.74 -3.88 -1.53
C PHE A 188 9.96 -4.80 -1.66
N GLU A 189 10.57 -4.91 -2.84
CA GLU A 189 11.85 -5.62 -3.04
C GLU A 189 13.00 -4.93 -2.31
N LEU A 190 13.04 -3.59 -2.30
CA LEU A 190 14.00 -2.82 -1.50
C LEU A 190 13.82 -3.09 0.00
N LEU A 191 12.60 -2.95 0.52
CA LEU A 191 12.29 -3.19 1.94
C LEU A 191 12.63 -4.63 2.35
N ALA A 192 12.38 -5.61 1.49
CA ALA A 192 12.77 -7.00 1.70
C ALA A 192 14.29 -7.20 1.74
N ARG A 193 15.03 -6.60 0.80
CA ARG A 193 16.50 -6.70 0.75
C ARG A 193 17.17 -6.11 1.98
N GLU A 194 16.66 -4.98 2.47
CA GLU A 194 17.17 -4.31 3.67
C GLU A 194 16.56 -4.86 4.98
N ASN A 195 15.73 -5.93 4.91
CA ASN A 195 15.03 -6.57 6.03
C ASN A 195 14.17 -5.62 6.89
N VAL A 196 13.59 -4.58 6.28
CA VAL A 196 12.70 -3.63 6.96
C VAL A 196 11.33 -4.28 7.18
N PRO A 197 10.80 -4.35 8.42
CA PRO A 197 9.46 -4.87 8.68
C PRO A 197 8.37 -4.04 7.98
N VAL A 198 7.46 -4.72 7.28
CA VAL A 198 6.32 -4.12 6.59
C VAL A 198 5.03 -4.71 7.14
N LEU A 199 4.13 -3.85 7.62
CA LEU A 199 2.78 -4.21 8.04
C LEU A 199 1.76 -3.57 7.08
N ILE A 200 1.07 -4.41 6.32
CA ILE A 200 -0.16 -4.03 5.62
C ILE A 200 -1.29 -4.13 6.64
N PHE A 201 -1.76 -2.99 7.15
CA PHE A 201 -2.85 -2.91 8.13
C PHE A 201 -4.07 -2.28 7.46
N SER A 202 -5.07 -3.09 7.12
CA SER A 202 -6.20 -2.65 6.30
C SER A 202 -7.55 -3.09 6.86
N ALA A 203 -8.56 -2.23 6.69
CA ALA A 203 -9.96 -2.55 6.95
C ALA A 203 -10.59 -3.46 5.87
N GLY A 204 -9.84 -3.84 4.83
CA GLY A 204 -10.28 -4.73 3.76
C GLY A 204 -10.45 -6.20 4.15
N LEU A 205 -10.36 -7.09 3.16
CA LEU A 205 -10.48 -8.54 3.29
C LEU A 205 -9.10 -9.23 3.15
N TYR A 206 -8.61 -9.85 4.22
CA TYR A 206 -7.30 -10.52 4.30
C TYR A 206 -7.06 -11.52 3.15
N ASP A 207 -8.00 -12.43 2.91
CA ASP A 207 -7.88 -13.48 1.90
C ASP A 207 -7.87 -12.91 0.46
N VAL A 208 -8.54 -11.77 0.25
CA VAL A 208 -8.49 -11.03 -1.03
C VAL A 208 -7.13 -10.35 -1.16
N ILE A 209 -6.63 -9.66 -0.12
CA ILE A 209 -5.29 -9.05 -0.09
C ILE A 209 -4.21 -10.09 -0.42
N HIS A 210 -4.25 -11.26 0.23
CA HIS A 210 -3.31 -12.34 -0.04
C HIS A 210 -3.45 -12.93 -1.45
N ALA A 211 -4.66 -13.07 -1.98
CA ALA A 211 -4.85 -13.49 -3.37
C ALA A 211 -4.28 -12.46 -4.37
N VAL A 212 -4.44 -11.16 -4.12
CA VAL A 212 -3.89 -10.09 -4.97
C VAL A 212 -2.37 -10.05 -4.91
N LEU A 213 -1.79 -10.13 -3.71
CA LEU A 213 -0.34 -10.27 -3.52
C LEU A 213 0.19 -11.50 -4.27
N ASN A 214 -0.44 -12.67 -4.10
CA ASN A 214 -0.02 -13.88 -4.80
C ASN A 214 -0.14 -13.76 -6.33
N LYS A 215 -1.21 -13.14 -6.85
CA LYS A 215 -1.39 -12.86 -8.29
C LYS A 215 -0.25 -11.99 -8.85
N GLU A 216 0.21 -10.99 -8.10
CA GLU A 216 1.32 -10.13 -8.54
C GLU A 216 2.68 -10.86 -8.43
N TYR A 217 2.98 -11.43 -7.26
CA TYR A 217 4.27 -12.09 -7.03
C TYR A 217 4.47 -13.35 -7.89
N ALA A 218 3.40 -14.04 -8.32
CA ALA A 218 3.47 -15.14 -9.28
C ALA A 218 4.11 -14.76 -10.63
N LYS A 219 4.06 -13.47 -11.01
CA LYS A 219 4.69 -12.93 -12.23
C LYS A 219 6.22 -12.79 -12.10
N THR A 220 6.71 -12.66 -10.87
CA THR A 220 8.14 -12.41 -10.55
C THR A 220 8.96 -13.71 -10.53
N ILE A 221 10.28 -13.58 -10.31
CA ILE A 221 11.18 -14.72 -10.04
C ILE A 221 10.93 -15.29 -8.63
N ALA A 222 10.59 -14.45 -7.65
CA ALA A 222 10.39 -14.86 -6.26
C ALA A 222 9.14 -15.73 -6.03
N LYS A 223 8.13 -15.62 -6.91
CA LYS A 223 6.84 -16.36 -6.89
C LYS A 223 5.95 -16.17 -5.66
N MET A 224 6.46 -15.64 -4.55
CA MET A 224 5.74 -15.40 -3.31
C MET A 224 6.10 -14.03 -2.72
N PRO A 225 5.21 -13.41 -1.92
CA PRO A 225 5.52 -12.20 -1.17
C PRO A 225 6.71 -12.38 -0.22
N PRO A 226 7.52 -11.33 0.04
CA PRO A 226 8.63 -11.37 0.98
C PRO A 226 8.21 -11.66 2.42
N LYS A 227 9.06 -12.36 3.18
CA LYS A 227 8.77 -12.79 4.57
C LYS A 227 8.64 -11.65 5.59
N ASN A 228 9.19 -10.47 5.29
CA ASN A 228 9.08 -9.26 6.10
C ASN A 228 7.76 -8.51 5.89
N VAL A 229 6.86 -9.00 5.03
CA VAL A 229 5.53 -8.43 4.77
C VAL A 229 4.48 -9.20 5.55
N HIS A 230 3.86 -8.53 6.52
CA HIS A 230 2.78 -9.04 7.34
C HIS A 230 1.47 -8.35 6.98
N VAL A 231 0.34 -9.04 7.12
CA VAL A 231 -0.99 -8.48 6.84
C VAL A 231 -1.87 -8.62 8.09
N ILE A 232 -2.51 -7.52 8.52
CA ILE A 232 -3.59 -7.52 9.51
C ILE A 232 -4.82 -6.94 8.85
N SER A 233 -5.88 -7.74 8.73
CA SER A 233 -7.14 -7.38 8.07
C SER A 233 -8.26 -8.34 8.45
N ASN A 234 -9.48 -8.15 7.93
CA ASN A 234 -10.62 -9.04 8.22
C ASN A 234 -10.41 -10.40 7.55
N MET A 235 -10.22 -11.46 8.35
CA MET A 235 -9.86 -12.80 7.87
C MET A 235 -11.08 -13.70 7.72
N MET A 236 -11.18 -14.36 6.57
CA MET A 236 -12.22 -15.36 6.29
C MET A 236 -11.91 -16.67 7.01
N ARG A 237 -12.96 -17.28 7.58
CA ARG A 237 -12.91 -18.63 8.16
C ARG A 237 -13.74 -19.56 7.29
N PHE A 238 -13.03 -20.50 6.67
CA PHE A 238 -13.62 -21.56 5.85
C PHE A 238 -13.78 -22.84 6.68
N ASP A 239 -14.80 -23.62 6.35
CA ASP A 239 -15.03 -24.96 6.89
C ASP A 239 -14.24 -26.03 6.11
N GLU A 240 -14.40 -27.30 6.49
CA GLU A 240 -13.77 -28.46 5.84
C GLU A 240 -14.15 -28.60 4.35
N THR A 241 -15.30 -28.06 3.95
CA THR A 241 -15.77 -28.05 2.55
C THR A 241 -15.25 -26.83 1.76
N THR A 242 -14.40 -26.01 2.38
CA THR A 242 -13.90 -24.72 1.89
C THR A 242 -14.96 -23.62 1.73
N ARG A 243 -16.13 -23.77 2.36
CA ARG A 243 -17.18 -22.74 2.41
C ARG A 243 -16.95 -21.79 3.58
N LEU A 244 -17.14 -20.50 3.33
CA LEU A 244 -17.06 -19.45 4.34
C LEU A 244 -18.17 -19.61 5.39
N TRP A 245 -17.81 -19.54 6.67
CA TRP A 245 -18.77 -19.54 7.79
C TRP A 245 -18.63 -18.36 8.75
N ALA A 246 -17.49 -17.63 8.74
CA ALA A 246 -17.32 -16.39 9.50
C ALA A 246 -16.25 -15.48 8.89
N LEU A 247 -16.33 -14.18 9.17
CA LEU A 247 -15.18 -13.27 9.13
C LEU A 247 -14.74 -12.98 10.57
N MET A 248 -13.44 -12.89 10.81
CA MET A 248 -12.88 -12.54 12.12
C MET A 248 -11.81 -11.46 12.00
N GLU A 249 -11.91 -10.47 12.87
CA GLU A 249 -10.77 -9.67 13.30
C GLU A 249 -9.86 -10.56 14.16
N ARG A 250 -8.79 -11.14 13.60
CA ARG A 250 -7.79 -11.82 14.43
C ARG A 250 -6.37 -11.73 13.89
N TYR A 251 -5.49 -11.34 14.80
CA TYR A 251 -4.04 -11.49 14.74
C TYR A 251 -3.66 -12.96 14.59
N ASP A 252 -2.68 -13.27 13.74
CA ASP A 252 -2.13 -14.62 13.62
C ASP A 252 -1.14 -14.87 14.78
N GLN A 253 -1.53 -15.74 15.71
CA GLN A 253 -0.69 -16.13 16.86
C GLN A 253 0.44 -17.10 16.48
N SER A 254 0.50 -17.59 15.23
CA SER A 254 1.61 -18.43 14.76
C SER A 254 2.83 -17.62 14.30
N VAL A 255 2.71 -16.30 14.18
CA VAL A 255 3.83 -15.39 13.87
C VAL A 255 4.47 -14.92 15.18
N SER A 256 5.58 -15.57 15.55
CA SER A 256 6.50 -15.06 16.57
C SER A 256 7.36 -13.93 15.99
N TRP A 257 7.40 -12.79 16.67
CA TRP A 257 8.25 -11.63 16.36
C TRP A 257 9.69 -11.83 16.79
#